data_AF-A0A522PSP8-F1
#
_entry.id   AF-A0A522PSP8-F1
#
_cell.length_a   1.000
_cell.length_b   1.000
_cell.length_c   1.000
_cell.angle_alpha   90.00
_cell.angle_beta   90.00
_cell.angle_gamma   90.00
#
_symmetry.space_group_name_H-M   'P 1'
#
loop_
_entity.id
_entity.type
_entity.pdbx_description
1 polymer ?
#
loop_
_entity_poly.entity_id
_entity_poly.type
_entity_poly.pdbx_seq_one_letter_code
_entity_poly.pdbx_strand_id
1 'polypeptide(L)'
;SYTIGDTIVLSRGLIDVLPDEASLAMVLAHELAHIKLGDRVNTKYAFYDRMMIPDEQLLKTFDFARPQQEEEEADKEAMTLLQNSPYKDKLGKAGLFLKALAEVAPETPNLFGAHLGNRLIDKHQQLRMAQLLQDAPKLDPNSVDQIAALPLGARVKVDSWDDQIRLVKSAPVNLTSAKDKMPFEVTPLIPYLTKYNDKANQQAQR
;
A
#
# COMPACT_ATOMS: atom_id res chain seq x y z
N SER A 1 -4.93 0.30 5.70
CA SER A 1 -6.31 0.76 5.48
C SER A 1 -7.05 0.68 6.80
N TYR A 2 -8.21 1.31 6.91
CA TYR A 2 -9.09 1.17 8.08
C TYR A 2 -10.50 1.67 7.73
N THR A 3 -11.45 1.44 8.63
CA THR A 3 -12.84 1.89 8.51
C THR A 3 -13.22 2.84 9.63
N ILE A 4 -14.04 3.85 9.35
CA ILE A 4 -14.72 4.68 10.35
C ILE A 4 -16.20 4.72 9.98
N GLY A 5 -17.04 4.11 10.82
CA GLY A 5 -18.44 3.86 10.44
C GLY A 5 -18.49 3.10 9.12
N ASP A 6 -19.21 3.63 8.13
CA ASP A 6 -19.32 3.03 6.80
C ASP A 6 -18.29 3.58 5.79
N THR A 7 -17.32 4.37 6.26
CA THR A 7 -16.29 4.97 5.40
C THR A 7 -15.01 4.14 5.44
N ILE A 8 -14.55 3.68 4.28
CA ILE A 8 -13.26 3.00 4.12
C ILE A 8 -12.19 4.04 3.77
N VAL A 9 -11.10 4.05 4.51
CA VAL A 9 -9.93 4.88 4.26
C VAL A 9 -8.76 4.00 3.79
N LEU A 10 -8.25 4.31 2.60
CA LEU A 10 -7.10 3.65 1.99
C LEU A 10 -5.90 4.60 1.94
N SER A 11 -4.71 4.10 2.23
CA SER A 11 -3.49 4.89 2.07
C SER A 11 -3.12 4.98 0.59
N ARG A 12 -2.69 6.15 0.15
CA ARG A 12 -2.19 6.37 -1.23
C ARG A 12 -1.11 5.36 -1.61
N GLY A 13 -0.12 5.18 -0.72
CA GLY A 13 0.99 4.26 -0.95
C GLY A 13 0.52 2.82 -1.15
N LEU A 14 -0.54 2.39 -0.45
CA LEU A 14 -1.13 1.08 -0.68
C LEU A 14 -1.77 0.99 -2.08
N ILE A 15 -2.52 2.00 -2.50
CA ILE A 15 -3.15 2.03 -3.84
C ILE A 15 -2.08 1.98 -4.95
N ASP A 16 -0.96 2.67 -4.75
CA ASP A 16 0.14 2.72 -5.73
C ASP A 16 0.76 1.36 -6.00
N VAL A 17 0.95 0.54 -4.95
CA VAL A 17 1.73 -0.72 -5.04
C VAL A 17 0.91 -1.93 -5.48
N LEU A 18 -0.42 -1.82 -5.49
CA LEU A 18 -1.30 -2.95 -5.84
C LEU A 18 -1.17 -3.29 -7.33
N PRO A 19 -0.87 -4.56 -7.68
CA PRO A 19 -0.59 -4.95 -9.07
C PRO A 19 -1.84 -4.98 -9.94
N ASP A 20 -3.02 -5.22 -9.35
CA ASP A 20 -4.27 -5.37 -10.10
C ASP A 20 -5.52 -5.08 -9.25
N GLU A 21 -6.67 -5.12 -9.92
CA GLU A 21 -7.98 -4.89 -9.32
C GLU A 21 -8.37 -5.97 -8.30
N ALA A 22 -7.96 -7.23 -8.51
CA ALA A 22 -8.23 -8.31 -7.55
C ALA A 22 -7.51 -8.08 -6.22
N SER A 23 -6.27 -7.57 -6.27
CA SER A 23 -5.52 -7.18 -5.07
C SER A 23 -6.18 -5.98 -4.36
N LEU A 24 -6.72 -5.01 -5.10
CA LEU A 24 -7.53 -3.93 -4.51
C LEU A 24 -8.82 -4.46 -3.88
N ALA A 25 -9.51 -5.37 -4.55
CA ALA A 25 -10.72 -6.00 -4.05
C ALA A 25 -10.46 -6.77 -2.75
N MET A 26 -9.32 -7.45 -2.63
CA MET A 26 -8.89 -8.09 -1.38
C MET A 26 -8.82 -7.08 -0.23
N VAL A 27 -8.12 -5.95 -0.42
CA VAL A 27 -8.00 -4.91 0.62
C VAL A 27 -9.38 -4.35 0.98
N LEU A 28 -10.22 -4.08 -0.01
CA LEU A 28 -11.57 -3.57 0.21
C LEU A 28 -12.47 -4.58 0.90
N ALA A 29 -12.38 -5.86 0.55
CA ALA A 29 -13.17 -6.93 1.16
C ALA A 29 -12.88 -7.07 2.65
N HIS A 30 -11.62 -6.93 3.05
CA HIS A 30 -11.21 -6.90 4.47
C HIS A 30 -11.89 -5.77 5.24
N GLU A 31 -11.84 -4.55 4.69
CA GLU A 31 -12.46 -3.39 5.33
C GLU A 31 -13.99 -3.46 5.31
N LEU A 32 -14.59 -3.99 4.24
CA LEU A 32 -16.03 -4.25 4.16
C LEU A 32 -16.48 -5.31 5.17
N ALA A 33 -15.65 -6.32 5.44
CA ALA A 33 -15.93 -7.33 6.45
C ALA A 33 -16.05 -6.69 7.83
N HIS A 34 -15.14 -5.77 8.20
CA HIS A 34 -15.27 -5.01 9.45
C HIS A 34 -16.56 -4.20 9.54
N ILE A 35 -17.01 -3.58 8.44
CA ILE A 35 -18.29 -2.85 8.41
C ILE A 35 -19.45 -3.82 8.62
N LYS A 36 -19.44 -4.96 7.93
CA LYS A 36 -20.50 -5.98 8.02
C LYS A 36 -20.59 -6.61 9.41
N LEU A 37 -19.46 -6.86 10.06
CA LEU A 37 -19.38 -7.40 11.42
C LEU A 37 -19.76 -6.35 12.48
N GLY A 38 -19.82 -5.08 12.10
CA GLY A 38 -20.14 -3.97 13.00
C GLY A 38 -18.95 -3.56 13.88
N ASP A 39 -17.74 -3.93 13.50
CA ASP A 39 -16.55 -3.68 14.28
C ASP A 39 -16.24 -2.18 14.32
N ARG A 40 -16.13 -1.62 15.51
CA ARG A 40 -15.94 -0.17 15.69
C ARG A 40 -14.50 0.19 15.95
N VAL A 41 -14.08 1.33 15.42
CA VAL A 41 -12.80 1.94 15.82
C VAL A 41 -12.82 2.35 17.28
N ASN A 42 -11.63 2.37 17.88
CA ASN A 42 -11.48 2.75 19.29
C ASN A 42 -12.07 4.15 19.54
N THR A 43 -13.12 4.21 20.34
CA THR A 43 -13.86 5.45 20.63
C THR A 43 -13.06 6.45 21.46
N LYS A 44 -11.87 6.09 21.96
CA LYS A 44 -10.99 7.03 22.68
C LYS A 44 -10.65 8.28 21.85
N TYR A 45 -10.62 8.15 20.52
CA TYR A 45 -10.37 9.26 19.59
C TYR A 45 -11.59 10.17 19.36
N ALA A 46 -12.78 9.76 19.80
CA ALA A 46 -14.01 10.55 19.67
C ALA A 46 -14.17 11.60 20.78
N PHE A 47 -13.31 11.60 21.80
CA PHE A 47 -13.39 12.51 22.95
C PHE A 47 -12.25 13.54 22.90
N TYR A 48 -12.62 14.82 22.75
CA TYR A 48 -11.68 15.95 22.67
C TYR A 48 -10.74 16.05 23.87
N ASP A 49 -11.25 15.75 25.08
CA ASP A 49 -10.48 15.80 26.33
C ASP A 49 -9.28 14.84 26.36
N ARG A 50 -9.29 13.78 25.54
CA ARG A 50 -8.19 12.82 25.41
C ARG A 50 -7.22 13.15 24.27
N MET A 51 -7.54 14.16 23.47
CA MET A 51 -6.79 14.59 22.29
C MET A 51 -6.04 15.91 22.52
N MET A 52 -5.94 16.39 23.77
CA MET A 52 -5.10 17.54 24.15
C MET A 52 -3.61 17.16 24.17
N ILE A 53 -3.06 16.86 23.00
CA ILE A 53 -1.63 16.57 22.77
C ILE A 53 -1.07 17.55 21.72
N PRO A 54 0.25 17.82 21.73
CA PRO A 54 0.86 18.65 20.70
C PRO A 54 0.63 18.10 19.29
N ASP A 55 0.42 18.98 18.32
CA ASP A 55 0.10 18.61 16.92
C ASP A 55 1.17 17.69 16.31
N GLU A 56 2.44 17.83 16.71
CA GLU A 56 3.54 17.00 16.20
C GLU A 56 3.45 15.53 16.65
N GLN A 57 2.67 15.26 17.70
CA GLN A 57 2.45 13.94 18.27
C GLN A 57 1.11 13.34 17.84
N LEU A 58 0.17 14.19 17.41
CA LEU A 58 -1.22 13.83 17.11
C LEU A 58 -1.33 12.66 16.13
N LEU A 59 -0.63 12.73 14.99
CA LEU A 59 -0.66 11.65 13.99
C LEU A 59 -0.09 10.33 14.51
N LYS A 60 0.96 10.36 15.34
CA LYS A 60 1.59 9.16 15.89
C LYS A 60 0.71 8.46 16.92
N THR A 61 -0.27 9.17 17.50
CA THR A 61 -1.17 8.64 18.52
C THR A 61 -2.35 7.88 17.93
N PHE A 62 -2.73 8.15 16.67
CA PHE A 62 -3.82 7.46 16.00
C PHE A 62 -3.41 6.05 15.55
N ASP A 63 -3.70 5.09 16.41
CA ASP A 63 -3.64 3.66 16.10
C ASP A 63 -5.07 3.10 15.99
N PHE A 64 -5.45 2.63 14.80
CA PHE A 64 -6.76 2.04 14.55
C PHE A 64 -6.74 0.51 14.67
N ALA A 65 -5.63 -0.07 15.17
CA ALA A 65 -5.46 -1.50 15.31
C ALA A 65 -6.64 -2.10 16.07
N ARG A 66 -7.16 -3.20 15.52
CA ARG A 66 -8.24 -3.97 16.11
C ARG A 66 -7.68 -5.18 16.87
N PRO A 67 -8.42 -5.73 17.83
CA PRO A 67 -8.08 -7.00 18.45
C PRO A 67 -7.86 -8.09 17.40
N GLN A 68 -6.92 -9.00 17.67
CA GLN A 68 -6.59 -10.11 16.75
C GLN A 68 -7.84 -10.92 16.37
N GLN A 69 -8.75 -11.14 17.32
CA GLN A 69 -9.99 -11.87 17.05
C GLN A 69 -10.87 -11.18 15.99
N GLU A 70 -11.03 -9.85 16.05
CA GLU A 70 -11.80 -9.10 15.03
C GLU A 70 -11.13 -9.19 13.65
N GLU A 71 -9.80 -9.13 13.59
CA GLU A 71 -9.06 -9.27 12.32
C GLU A 71 -9.20 -10.68 11.72
N GLU A 72 -9.18 -11.73 12.53
CA GLU A 72 -9.39 -13.11 12.07
C GLU A 72 -10.84 -13.38 11.62
N GLU A 73 -11.82 -12.79 12.29
CA GLU A 73 -13.24 -12.85 11.90
C GLU A 73 -13.47 -12.07 10.60
N ALA A 74 -12.86 -10.89 10.47
CA ALA A 74 -12.90 -10.09 9.25
C ALA A 74 -12.23 -10.80 8.07
N ASP A 75 -11.06 -11.44 8.24
CA ASP A 75 -10.40 -12.22 7.20
C ASP A 75 -11.34 -13.33 6.65
N LYS A 76 -12.06 -14.04 7.54
CA LYS A 76 -13.00 -15.12 7.15
C LYS A 76 -14.20 -14.57 6.36
N GLU A 77 -14.77 -13.47 6.83
CA GLU A 77 -15.89 -12.83 6.14
C GLU A 77 -15.44 -12.20 4.82
N ALA A 78 -14.25 -11.59 4.77
CA ALA A 78 -13.65 -11.05 3.56
C ALA A 78 -13.43 -12.14 2.50
N MET A 79 -12.97 -13.33 2.90
CA MET A 79 -12.89 -14.47 1.98
C MET A 79 -14.26 -14.87 1.43
N THR A 80 -15.30 -14.84 2.26
CA THR A 80 -16.69 -15.10 1.83
C THR A 80 -17.17 -14.05 0.82
N LEU A 81 -16.85 -12.77 1.05
CA LEU A 81 -17.15 -11.68 0.11
C LEU A 81 -16.40 -11.87 -1.22
N LEU A 82 -15.11 -12.22 -1.18
CA LEU A 82 -14.29 -12.43 -2.35
C LEU A 82 -14.73 -13.64 -3.18
N GLN A 83 -15.12 -14.74 -2.54
CA GLN A 83 -15.66 -15.93 -3.21
C GLN A 83 -16.98 -15.63 -3.95
N ASN A 84 -17.78 -14.71 -3.43
CA ASN A 84 -19.02 -14.24 -4.05
C ASN A 84 -18.82 -13.06 -5.01
N SER A 85 -17.57 -12.70 -5.31
CA SER A 85 -17.23 -11.58 -6.19
C SER A 85 -16.73 -12.06 -7.57
N PRO A 86 -16.65 -11.16 -8.57
CA PRO A 86 -15.99 -11.46 -9.85
C PRO A 86 -14.49 -11.79 -9.76
N TYR A 87 -13.87 -11.63 -8.59
CA TYR A 87 -12.43 -11.81 -8.38
C TYR A 87 -12.04 -13.18 -7.83
N LYS A 88 -13.01 -14.06 -7.51
CA LYS A 88 -12.76 -15.37 -6.90
C LYS A 88 -11.65 -16.19 -7.59
N ASP A 89 -11.58 -16.13 -8.92
CA ASP A 89 -10.62 -16.89 -9.74
C ASP A 89 -9.30 -16.11 -10.00
N LYS A 90 -9.18 -14.89 -9.48
CA LYS A 90 -8.04 -13.97 -9.69
C LYS A 90 -7.23 -13.68 -8.42
N LEU A 91 -7.53 -14.37 -7.33
CA LEU A 91 -6.92 -14.12 -6.02
C LEU A 91 -5.44 -14.55 -5.93
N GLY A 92 -4.95 -15.37 -6.86
CA GLY A 92 -3.54 -15.79 -6.88
C GLY A 92 -2.56 -14.61 -6.96
N LYS A 93 -2.91 -13.53 -7.68
CA LYS A 93 -2.08 -12.30 -7.73
C LYS A 93 -2.12 -11.52 -6.42
N ALA A 94 -3.26 -11.48 -5.75
CA ALA A 94 -3.39 -10.85 -4.43
C ALA A 94 -2.53 -11.59 -3.39
N GLY A 95 -2.56 -12.93 -3.40
CA GLY A 95 -1.69 -13.73 -2.55
C GLY A 95 -0.19 -13.60 -2.92
N LEU A 96 0.14 -13.40 -4.20
CA LEU A 96 1.51 -13.10 -4.63
C LEU A 96 2.00 -11.74 -4.11
N PHE A 97 1.13 -10.72 -4.13
CA PHE A 97 1.40 -9.42 -3.51
C PHE A 97 1.69 -9.57 -2.01
N LEU A 98 0.88 -10.35 -1.31
CA LEU A 98 1.08 -10.66 0.12
C LEU A 98 2.40 -11.37 0.40
N LYS A 99 2.83 -12.30 -0.47
CA LYS A 99 4.16 -12.95 -0.38
C LYS A 99 5.29 -11.95 -0.51
N ALA A 100 5.25 -11.09 -1.54
CA ALA A 100 6.27 -10.06 -1.73
C ALA A 100 6.30 -9.06 -0.57
N LEU A 101 5.13 -8.69 -0.04
CA LEU A 101 5.00 -7.82 1.12
C LEU A 101 5.62 -8.45 2.37
N ALA A 102 5.42 -9.75 2.60
CA ALA A 102 6.05 -10.48 3.72
C ALA A 102 7.58 -10.59 3.60
N GLU A 103 8.13 -10.67 2.38
CA GLU A 103 9.58 -10.70 2.15
C GLU A 103 10.25 -9.33 2.37
N VAL A 104 9.59 -8.25 1.96
CA VAL A 104 10.17 -6.89 1.99
C VAL A 104 9.97 -6.19 3.35
N ALA A 105 8.95 -6.59 4.11
CA ALA A 105 8.60 -5.92 5.37
C ALA A 105 9.68 -5.93 6.47
N PRO A 106 10.45 -7.02 6.69
CA PRO A 106 11.55 -7.01 7.66
C PRO A 106 12.65 -6.00 7.32
N GLU A 107 12.94 -5.79 6.03
CA GLU A 107 13.99 -4.89 5.55
C GLU A 107 13.53 -3.42 5.53
N THR A 108 12.22 -3.17 5.45
CA THR A 108 11.65 -1.81 5.31
C THR A 108 10.52 -1.53 6.32
N PRO A 109 10.78 -1.61 7.63
CA PRO A 109 9.75 -1.52 8.67
C PRO A 109 8.99 -0.18 8.66
N ASN A 110 9.65 0.90 8.24
CA ASN A 110 9.08 2.24 8.16
C ASN A 110 8.13 2.41 6.97
N LEU A 111 8.28 1.61 5.90
CA LEU A 111 7.39 1.70 4.74
C LEU A 111 6.02 1.10 5.04
N PHE A 112 6.00 0.01 5.83
CA PHE A 112 4.77 -0.68 6.24
C PHE A 112 4.27 -0.22 7.62
N GLY A 113 4.92 0.76 8.23
CA GLY A 113 4.41 1.48 9.40
C GLY A 113 3.26 2.38 8.98
N ALA A 114 2.02 2.00 9.28
CA ALA A 114 0.90 2.90 9.07
C ALA A 114 1.07 4.11 10.00
N HIS A 115 1.32 5.30 9.44
CA HIS A 115 1.29 6.55 10.19
C HIS A 115 -0.11 6.88 10.69
N LEU A 116 -1.13 6.41 9.96
CA LEU A 116 -2.54 6.51 10.28
C LEU A 116 -3.25 5.28 9.70
N GLY A 117 -3.81 4.44 10.57
CA GLY A 117 -4.59 3.26 10.15
C GLY A 117 -3.93 1.93 10.47
N ASN A 118 -4.44 0.86 9.87
CA ASN A 118 -3.99 -0.49 10.17
C ASN A 118 -2.98 -0.99 9.15
N ARG A 119 -2.03 -1.78 9.67
CA ARG A 119 -0.94 -2.38 8.91
C ARG A 119 -1.40 -3.72 8.34
N LEU A 120 -1.04 -4.02 7.09
CA LEU A 120 -1.27 -5.35 6.49
C LEU A 120 -0.46 -6.44 7.18
N ILE A 121 0.70 -6.07 7.74
CA ILE A 121 1.48 -6.90 8.67
C ILE A 121 1.43 -6.24 10.04
N ASP A 122 0.86 -6.93 11.02
CA ASP A 122 0.85 -6.45 12.40
C ASP A 122 2.25 -6.50 13.04
N LYS A 123 2.42 -5.82 14.19
CA LYS A 123 3.63 -5.82 15.02
C LYS A 123 4.11 -7.24 15.36
N HIS A 124 3.21 -8.22 15.43
CA HIS A 124 3.51 -9.63 15.66
C HIS A 124 3.85 -10.43 14.39
N GLN A 125 4.14 -9.75 13.27
CA GLN A 125 4.39 -10.36 11.95
C GLN A 125 3.23 -11.20 11.39
N GLN A 126 2.01 -11.01 11.91
CA GLN A 126 0.82 -11.63 11.37
C GLN A 126 0.36 -10.86 10.13
N LEU A 127 0.22 -11.58 9.02
CA LEU A 127 -0.25 -11.05 7.75
C LEU A 127 -1.77 -11.17 7.66
N ARG A 128 -2.45 -10.09 7.31
CA ARG A 128 -3.89 -10.12 7.00
C ARG A 128 -4.15 -10.92 5.73
N MET A 129 -5.32 -11.54 5.63
CA MET A 129 -5.71 -12.35 4.48
C MET A 129 -4.70 -13.48 4.18
N ALA A 130 -4.02 -14.00 5.20
CA ALA A 130 -2.96 -15.01 5.05
C ALA A 130 -3.45 -16.30 4.36
N GLN A 131 -4.77 -16.56 4.34
CA GLN A 131 -5.38 -17.68 3.63
C GLN A 131 -5.06 -17.63 2.13
N LEU A 132 -4.91 -16.44 1.55
CA LEU A 132 -4.56 -16.26 0.14
C LEU A 132 -3.12 -16.69 -0.19
N LEU A 133 -2.24 -16.85 0.81
CA LEU A 133 -0.87 -17.32 0.58
C LEU A 133 -0.82 -18.79 0.13
N GLN A 134 -1.83 -19.59 0.51
CA GLN A 134 -1.88 -21.03 0.24
C GLN A 134 -2.02 -21.31 -1.26
N ASP A 135 -2.92 -20.57 -1.92
CA ASP A 135 -3.21 -20.70 -3.35
C ASP A 135 -2.37 -19.77 -4.22
N ALA A 136 -1.55 -18.92 -3.61
CA ALA A 136 -0.68 -18.00 -4.32
C ALA A 136 0.43 -18.76 -5.06
N PRO A 137 0.76 -18.37 -6.31
CA PRO A 137 1.96 -18.84 -6.99
C PRO A 137 3.22 -18.62 -6.15
N LYS A 138 4.28 -19.38 -6.45
CA LYS A 138 5.60 -19.15 -5.86
C LYS A 138 6.13 -17.81 -6.37
N LEU A 139 6.68 -17.00 -5.45
CA LEU A 139 7.39 -15.78 -5.82
C LEU A 139 8.71 -16.14 -6.50
N ASP A 140 8.91 -15.57 -7.69
CA ASP A 140 10.09 -15.67 -8.53
C ASP A 140 10.61 -14.25 -8.82
N PRO A 141 11.61 -13.80 -8.06
CA PRO A 141 12.21 -12.48 -8.25
C PRO A 141 12.82 -12.29 -9.64
N ASN A 142 13.28 -13.36 -10.30
CA ASN A 142 14.00 -13.29 -11.57
C ASN A 142 13.07 -13.29 -12.80
N SER A 143 11.80 -13.65 -12.64
CA SER A 143 10.83 -13.61 -13.72
C SER A 143 10.41 -12.17 -14.03
N VAL A 144 10.56 -11.74 -15.28
CA VAL A 144 10.16 -10.39 -15.75
C VAL A 144 8.63 -10.26 -15.78
N ASP A 145 7.93 -11.33 -16.15
CA ASP A 145 6.47 -11.34 -16.30
C ASP A 145 5.74 -11.37 -14.94
N GLN A 146 6.43 -11.82 -13.89
CA GLN A 146 5.85 -11.91 -12.56
C GLN A 146 5.98 -10.59 -11.79
N ILE A 147 4.93 -9.78 -11.87
CA ILE A 147 4.79 -8.52 -11.14
C ILE A 147 3.95 -8.77 -9.88
N ALA A 148 4.62 -8.87 -8.73
CA ALA A 148 3.97 -9.07 -7.43
C ALA A 148 3.45 -7.75 -6.82
N ALA A 149 4.20 -6.66 -6.98
CA ALA A 149 3.85 -5.33 -6.51
C ALA A 149 4.44 -4.29 -7.48
N LEU A 150 3.87 -3.09 -7.47
CA LEU A 150 4.32 -1.96 -8.28
C LEU A 150 5.24 -1.02 -7.49
N PRO A 151 6.01 -0.17 -8.19
CA PRO A 151 6.78 0.89 -7.54
C PRO A 151 5.87 1.97 -6.97
N LEU A 152 6.34 2.60 -5.89
CA LEU A 152 5.67 3.72 -5.23
C LEU A 152 5.64 4.94 -6.14
N GLY A 153 4.50 5.65 -6.16
CA GLY A 153 4.31 6.84 -6.99
C GLY A 153 4.12 6.55 -8.48
N ALA A 154 3.95 5.28 -8.87
CA ALA A 154 3.76 4.90 -10.27
C ALA A 154 2.37 5.24 -10.82
N ARG A 155 1.33 5.27 -9.97
CA ARG A 155 -0.07 5.35 -10.42
C ARG A 155 -0.82 6.55 -9.87
N VAL A 156 -0.56 7.00 -8.66
CA VAL A 156 -1.28 8.11 -8.06
C VAL A 156 -0.43 9.37 -8.10
N LYS A 157 -0.89 10.35 -8.89
CA LYS A 157 -0.31 11.68 -8.95
C LYS A 157 -1.09 12.62 -8.03
N VAL A 158 -0.37 13.26 -7.10
CA VAL A 158 -0.88 14.35 -6.28
C VAL A 158 -0.36 15.65 -6.86
N ASP A 159 -1.26 16.58 -7.11
CA ASP A 159 -0.93 17.90 -7.60
C ASP A 159 -1.01 18.88 -6.43
N SER A 160 0.14 19.44 -6.04
CA SER A 160 0.26 20.29 -4.85
C SER A 160 -0.30 21.70 -5.03
N TRP A 161 -0.70 22.06 -6.27
CA TRP A 161 -1.18 23.40 -6.58
C TRP A 161 -2.70 23.51 -6.59
N ASP A 162 -3.40 22.44 -6.96
CA ASP A 162 -4.86 22.39 -7.06
C ASP A 162 -5.52 21.35 -6.11
N ASP A 163 -4.70 20.73 -5.25
CA ASP A 163 -5.09 19.66 -4.31
C ASP A 163 -5.82 18.48 -4.97
N GLN A 164 -5.58 18.23 -6.27
CA GLN A 164 -6.18 17.12 -6.98
C GLN A 164 -5.34 15.84 -6.90
N ILE A 165 -6.04 14.72 -6.73
CA ILE A 165 -5.45 13.38 -6.81
C ILE A 165 -5.98 12.71 -8.07
N ARG A 166 -5.08 12.26 -8.94
CA ARG A 166 -5.43 11.61 -10.21
C ARG A 166 -4.72 10.28 -10.35
N LEU A 167 -5.43 9.28 -10.88
CA LEU A 167 -4.82 8.03 -11.31
C LEU A 167 -4.22 8.21 -12.71
N VAL A 168 -2.91 8.01 -12.81
CA VAL A 168 -2.14 8.04 -14.06
C VAL A 168 -2.51 6.81 -14.87
N LYS A 169 -3.10 7.04 -16.05
CA LYS A 169 -3.48 6.00 -17.02
C LYS A 169 -2.41 5.85 -18.11
N SER A 170 -1.14 5.75 -17.73
CA SER A 170 -0.05 5.52 -18.68
C SER A 170 -0.02 4.05 -19.11
N ALA A 171 0.39 3.81 -20.35
CA ALA A 171 0.65 2.44 -20.81
C ALA A 171 1.74 1.79 -19.93
N PRO A 172 1.64 0.48 -19.64
CA PRO A 172 2.69 -0.24 -18.94
C PRO A 172 4.01 -0.11 -19.71
N VAL A 173 5.09 0.22 -19.00
CA VAL A 173 6.43 0.21 -19.60
C VAL A 173 6.85 -1.24 -19.78
N ASN A 174 7.35 -1.59 -20.96
CA ASN A 174 7.92 -2.92 -21.20
C ASN A 174 9.16 -3.09 -20.33
N LEU A 175 9.09 -4.01 -19.36
CA LEU A 175 10.21 -4.33 -18.51
C LEU A 175 11.21 -5.16 -19.31
N THR A 176 12.46 -4.72 -19.34
CA THR A 176 13.55 -5.43 -20.02
C THR A 176 14.31 -6.33 -19.06
N SER A 177 14.30 -5.98 -17.77
CA SER A 177 14.96 -6.72 -16.72
C SER A 177 14.05 -6.89 -15.50
N ALA A 178 14.29 -7.94 -14.71
CA ALA A 178 13.56 -8.16 -13.47
C ALA A 178 13.78 -7.06 -12.43
N LYS A 179 14.91 -6.33 -12.50
CA LYS A 179 15.21 -5.20 -11.62
C LYS A 179 14.30 -4.00 -11.89
N ASP A 180 13.79 -3.88 -13.12
CA ASP A 180 12.92 -2.78 -13.54
C ASP A 180 11.56 -2.83 -12.81
N LYS A 181 11.20 -3.96 -12.19
CA LYS A 181 9.96 -4.14 -11.42
C LYS A 181 9.87 -3.23 -10.19
N MET A 182 10.99 -2.99 -9.50
CA MET A 182 11.09 -2.10 -8.33
C MET A 182 9.92 -2.24 -7.32
N PRO A 183 9.61 -3.45 -6.82
CA PRO A 183 8.45 -3.67 -5.96
C PRO A 183 8.62 -2.92 -4.64
N PHE A 184 7.63 -2.09 -4.27
CA PHE A 184 7.67 -1.27 -3.04
C PHE A 184 8.81 -0.23 -3.00
N GLU A 185 9.44 0.06 -4.13
CA GLU A 185 10.54 1.03 -4.23
C GLU A 185 10.07 2.33 -4.90
N VAL A 186 10.81 3.42 -4.65
CA VAL A 186 10.61 4.69 -5.37
C VAL A 186 11.57 4.73 -6.55
N THR A 187 11.10 5.20 -7.70
CA THR A 187 11.98 5.39 -8.87
C THR A 187 13.13 6.36 -8.51
N PRO A 188 14.39 5.95 -8.64
CA PRO A 188 15.52 6.79 -8.28
C PRO A 188 15.58 8.01 -9.21
N LEU A 189 15.81 9.19 -8.63
CA LEU A 189 16.13 10.39 -9.41
C LEU A 189 17.58 10.28 -9.89
N ILE A 190 17.77 10.07 -11.20
CA ILE A 190 19.08 10.07 -11.83
C ILE A 190 19.26 11.44 -12.49
N PRO A 191 19.91 12.43 -11.84
CA PRO A 191 20.14 13.72 -12.46
C PRO A 191 21.03 13.55 -13.70
N TYR A 192 20.70 14.25 -14.78
CA TYR A 192 21.55 14.28 -15.96
C TYR A 192 22.85 15.02 -15.63
N LEU A 193 23.91 14.25 -15.42
CA LEU A 193 25.23 14.80 -15.12
C LEU A 193 25.87 15.28 -16.42
N THR A 194 26.17 16.56 -16.47
CA THR A 194 27.01 17.14 -17.53
C THR A 194 28.37 17.48 -16.96
N LYS A 195 29.40 17.42 -17.82
CA LYS A 195 30.72 17.88 -17.43
C LYS A 195 30.66 19.39 -17.20
N TYR A 196 31.01 19.82 -16.00
CA TYR A 196 31.17 21.23 -15.70
C TYR A 196 32.30 21.82 -16.57
N ASN A 197 31.93 22.73 -17.49
CA ASN A 197 32.85 23.41 -18.38
C ASN A 197 32.97 24.88 -17.95
N ASP A 198 34.05 25.23 -17.25
CA ASP A 198 34.34 26.61 -16.80
C ASP A 198 34.41 27.66 -17.92
N LYS A 199 34.56 27.24 -19.18
CA LYS A 199 34.79 28.13 -20.33
C LYS A 199 33.54 28.83 -20.85
N ALA A 200 32.32 28.41 -20.47
CA ALA A 200 31.09 29.02 -20.96
C ALA A 200 30.85 30.44 -20.40
N ASN A 201 31.32 30.75 -19.19
CA ASN A 201 31.14 32.07 -18.57
C ASN A 201 32.14 33.14 -19.03
N GLN A 202 33.18 32.78 -19.78
CA GLN A 202 34.18 33.75 -20.27
C GLN A 202 33.83 34.33 -21.65
N GLN A 203 32.89 33.73 -22.39
CA GLN A 203 32.46 34.22 -23.70
C GLN A 203 31.26 35.18 -23.65
N ALA A 204 30.59 35.31 -22.50
CA ALA A 204 29.51 36.28 -22.28
C ALA A 204 29.99 37.65 -21.74
N GLN A 205 31.31 37.85 -21.58
CA GLN A 205 31.92 39.09 -21.06
C GLN A 205 32.91 39.73 -22.06
N ARG A 206 32.78 39.47 -23.37
CA ARG A 206 33.54 40.18 -24.41
C ARG A 206 32.62 40.85 -25.41
#